data_AF-A0A5R2MT40-F1
#
_entry.id   AF-A0A5R2MT40-F1
#
_cell.length_a   1.000
_cell.length_b   1.000
_cell.length_c   1.000
_cell.angle_alpha   90.00
_cell.angle_beta   90.00
_cell.angle_gamma   90.00
#
_symmetry.space_group_name_H-M   'P 1'
#
loop_
_entity.id
_entity.type
_entity.pdbx_description
1 polymer ?
#
loop_
_entity_poly.entity_id
_entity_poly.type
_entity_poly.pdbx_seq_one_letter_code
_entity_poly.pdbx_strand_id
1 'polypeptide(L)'
;MNQISRRVPLVDGVAKVTGALRFTADLHVEGSLHGALVLSPRAHARVASIDATAALAVEGVHAVFWHENTPSRYYNSSIWFAGQEALADER
;
A
#
# COMPACT_ATOMS: atom_id res chain seq x y z
N MET A 1 -32.92 -17.93 1.11
CA MET A 1 -32.85 -16.68 1.92
C MET A 1 -33.55 -16.89 3.27
N ASN A 2 -32.88 -17.47 4.28
CA ASN A 2 -33.51 -17.79 5.59
C ASN A 2 -32.66 -17.31 6.80
N GLN A 3 -31.98 -16.18 6.65
CA GLN A 3 -31.10 -15.62 7.69
C GLN A 3 -31.53 -14.25 8.20
N ILE A 4 -32.59 -13.67 7.64
CA ILE A 4 -33.15 -12.39 8.08
C ILE A 4 -33.74 -12.57 9.50
N SER A 5 -33.43 -11.65 10.41
CA SER A 5 -33.88 -11.66 11.82
C SER A 5 -33.32 -12.80 12.69
N ARG A 6 -32.21 -13.44 12.29
CA ARG A 6 -31.51 -14.44 13.09
C ARG A 6 -30.14 -13.95 13.53
N ARG A 7 -29.73 -14.28 14.77
CA ARG A 7 -28.35 -14.10 15.23
C ARG A 7 -27.47 -15.19 14.62
N VAL A 8 -26.86 -14.90 13.47
CA VAL A 8 -25.96 -15.82 12.78
C VAL A 8 -24.51 -15.50 13.15
N PRO A 9 -23.69 -16.49 13.57
CA PRO A 9 -22.26 -16.28 13.76
C PRO A 9 -21.59 -15.82 12.47
N LEU A 10 -20.57 -14.96 12.60
CA LEU A 10 -19.77 -14.52 11.46
C LEU A 10 -19.05 -15.72 10.83
N VAL A 11 -19.08 -15.82 9.50
CA VAL A 11 -18.54 -16.97 8.74
C VAL A 11 -17.08 -17.28 9.09
N ASP A 12 -16.27 -16.25 9.33
CA ASP A 12 -14.85 -16.34 9.67
C ASP A 12 -14.57 -15.96 11.14
N GLY A 13 -15.61 -15.84 11.97
CA GLY A 13 -15.50 -15.33 13.33
C GLY A 13 -14.57 -16.14 14.22
N VAL A 14 -14.69 -17.48 14.17
CA VAL A 14 -13.82 -18.38 14.94
C VAL A 14 -12.36 -18.24 14.51
N ALA A 15 -12.09 -18.20 13.20
CA ALA A 15 -10.73 -18.09 12.68
C ALA A 15 -10.08 -16.74 13.07
N LYS A 16 -10.85 -15.65 13.09
CA LYS A 16 -10.38 -14.33 13.55
C LYS A 16 -10.02 -14.34 15.03
N VAL A 17 -10.88 -14.86 15.90
CA VAL A 17 -10.66 -14.79 17.37
C VAL A 17 -9.64 -15.80 17.88
N THR A 18 -9.35 -16.85 17.10
CA THR A 18 -8.33 -17.85 17.43
C THR A 18 -6.95 -17.53 16.85
N GLY A 19 -6.84 -16.52 15.98
CA GLY A 19 -5.62 -16.24 15.22
C GLY A 19 -5.33 -17.24 14.10
N ALA A 20 -6.29 -18.11 13.76
CA ALA A 20 -6.15 -19.06 12.66
C ALA A 20 -6.33 -18.40 11.28
N LEU A 21 -7.05 -17.28 11.19
CA LEU A 21 -7.16 -16.50 9.97
C LEU A 21 -5.87 -15.71 9.73
N ARG A 22 -5.27 -15.86 8.54
CA ARG A 22 -4.11 -15.08 8.10
C ARG A 22 -4.54 -13.85 7.31
N PHE A 23 -4.09 -12.69 7.73
CA PHE A 23 -4.18 -11.43 7.00
C PHE A 23 -2.96 -11.23 6.10
N THR A 24 -2.99 -10.22 5.24
CA THR A 24 -1.89 -9.92 4.30
C THR A 24 -0.54 -9.77 5.00
N ALA A 25 -0.51 -9.16 6.19
CA ALA A 25 0.71 -8.99 6.98
C ALA A 25 1.26 -10.31 7.57
N ASP A 26 0.44 -11.35 7.65
CA ASP A 26 0.85 -12.69 8.12
C ASP A 26 1.42 -13.54 6.97
N LEU A 27 1.40 -13.02 5.74
CA LEU A 27 1.92 -13.70 4.56
C LEU A 27 3.43 -13.49 4.46
N HIS A 28 4.18 -14.59 4.47
CA HIS A 28 5.59 -14.58 4.11
C HIS A 28 5.72 -14.85 2.61
N VAL A 29 6.40 -13.94 1.91
CA VAL A 29 6.72 -14.08 0.49
C VAL A 29 8.24 -14.08 0.37
N GLU A 30 8.79 -15.19 -0.11
CA GLU A 30 10.23 -15.33 -0.26
C GLU A 30 10.78 -14.25 -1.22
N GLY A 31 11.87 -13.60 -0.83
CA GLY A 31 12.48 -12.52 -1.61
C GLY A 31 11.76 -11.17 -1.56
N SER A 32 10.69 -11.01 -0.76
CA SER A 32 10.03 -9.71 -0.61
C SER A 32 10.92 -8.67 0.08
N LEU A 33 10.86 -7.43 -0.39
CA LEU A 33 11.46 -6.27 0.28
C LEU A 33 10.47 -5.62 1.25
N HIS A 34 11.00 -4.91 2.24
CA HIS A 34 10.22 -4.07 3.14
C HIS A 34 10.25 -2.62 2.65
N GLY A 35 9.11 -1.94 2.75
CA GLY A 35 8.98 -0.51 2.41
C GLY A 35 8.71 0.34 3.64
N ALA A 36 9.23 1.56 3.65
CA ALA A 36 8.95 2.56 4.67
C ALA A 36 8.61 3.90 4.01
N LEU A 37 7.66 4.64 4.62
CA LEU A 37 7.24 5.95 4.13
C LEU A 37 8.03 7.04 4.85
N VAL A 38 8.56 8.00 4.08
CA VAL A 38 9.11 9.25 4.60
C VAL A 38 8.04 10.33 4.44
N LEU A 39 7.46 10.76 5.56
CA LEU A 39 6.36 11.72 5.59
C LEU A 39 6.88 13.16 5.81
N SER A 40 6.14 14.14 5.30
CA SER A 40 6.48 15.54 5.49
C SER A 40 6.46 15.92 6.98
N PRO A 41 7.53 16.56 7.51
CA PRO A 41 7.53 17.12 8.87
C PRO A 41 6.84 18.49 8.93
N ARG A 42 6.39 19.02 7.78
CA ARG A 42 5.75 20.34 7.65
C ARG A 42 4.30 20.17 7.21
N ALA A 43 3.38 20.89 7.85
CA ALA A 43 1.96 20.87 7.48
C ALA A 43 1.72 21.41 6.06
N HIS A 44 2.46 22.44 5.64
CA HIS A 44 2.41 23.00 4.28
C HIS A 44 3.78 23.55 3.87
N ALA A 45 4.34 23.01 2.79
CA ALA A 45 5.60 23.43 2.21
C ALA A 45 5.71 22.96 0.75
N ARG A 46 6.62 23.56 -0.01
CA ARG A 46 7.05 23.01 -1.30
C ARG A 46 8.29 22.16 -1.08
N VAL A 47 8.33 20.98 -1.70
CA VAL A 47 9.56 20.16 -1.76
C VAL A 47 10.50 20.83 -2.75
N ALA A 48 11.59 21.41 -2.25
CA ALA A 48 12.59 22.09 -3.09
C ALA A 48 13.62 21.10 -3.66
N SER A 49 13.97 20.07 -2.89
CA SER A 49 14.89 19.00 -3.29
C SER A 49 14.71 17.79 -2.37
N ILE A 50 15.17 16.63 -2.84
CA ILE A 50 15.30 15.38 -2.08
C ILE A 50 16.73 14.87 -2.28
N ASP A 51 17.43 14.57 -1.19
CA ASP A 51 18.73 13.89 -1.22
C ASP A 51 18.60 12.51 -0.55
N ALA A 52 18.72 11.46 -1.37
CA ALA A 52 18.62 10.08 -0.93
C ALA A 52 19.99 9.42 -0.67
N THR A 53 21.10 10.14 -0.83
CA THR A 53 22.47 9.58 -0.82
C THR A 53 22.76 8.81 0.46
N ALA A 54 22.43 9.38 1.61
CA ALA A 54 22.67 8.74 2.91
C ALA A 54 21.84 7.45 3.08
N ALA A 55 20.59 7.45 2.60
CA ALA A 55 19.73 6.27 2.68
C ALA A 55 20.24 5.15 1.77
N LEU A 56 20.63 5.47 0.53
CA LEU A 56 21.17 4.51 -0.44
C LEU A 56 22.53 3.94 -0.03
N ALA A 57 23.27 4.60 0.86
CA ALA A 57 24.53 4.10 1.39
C ALA A 57 24.36 3.07 2.52
N VAL A 58 23.16 2.90 3.07
CA VAL A 58 22.88 1.91 4.12
C VAL A 58 22.78 0.52 3.50
N GLU A 59 23.55 -0.43 4.05
CA GLU A 59 23.48 -1.83 3.64
C GLU A 59 22.06 -2.39 3.78
N GLY A 60 21.56 -3.03 2.71
CA GLY A 60 20.20 -3.57 2.65
C GLY A 60 19.14 -2.60 2.14
N VAL A 61 19.47 -1.32 1.90
CA VAL A 61 18.57 -0.42 1.17
C VAL A 61 18.66 -0.70 -0.33
N HIS A 62 17.57 -1.20 -0.88
CA HIS A 62 17.50 -1.54 -2.31
C HIS A 62 17.20 -0.33 -3.20
N ALA A 63 16.33 0.60 -2.77
CA ALA A 63 15.92 1.75 -3.55
C ALA A 63 15.23 2.82 -2.67
N VAL A 64 15.22 4.06 -3.16
CA VAL A 64 14.42 5.17 -2.64
C VAL A 64 13.63 5.76 -3.80
N PHE A 65 12.32 5.92 -3.64
CA PHE A 65 11.42 6.36 -4.70
C PHE A 65 10.78 7.72 -4.40
N TRP A 66 10.73 8.61 -5.40
CA TRP A 66 10.02 9.89 -5.38
C TRP A 66 9.64 10.31 -6.81
N HIS A 67 8.95 11.45 -6.96
CA HIS A 67 8.34 11.84 -8.24
C HIS A 67 9.30 11.92 -9.43
N GLU A 68 10.61 12.08 -9.23
CA GLU A 68 11.59 12.17 -10.33
C GLU A 68 12.03 10.80 -10.86
N ASN A 69 11.87 9.72 -10.09
CA ASN A 69 12.34 8.38 -10.46
C ASN A 69 11.23 7.31 -10.49
N THR A 70 9.96 7.73 -10.38
CA THR A 70 8.78 6.88 -10.58
C THR A 70 8.20 7.06 -11.98
N PRO A 71 7.45 6.08 -12.52
CA PRO A 71 6.76 6.23 -13.80
C PRO A 71 5.87 7.48 -13.83
N SER A 72 5.81 8.15 -14.97
CA SER A 72 4.96 9.35 -15.18
C SER A 72 3.47 9.04 -15.33
N ARG A 73 3.00 7.93 -14.72
CA ARG A 73 1.58 7.58 -14.68
C ARG A 73 0.94 8.29 -13.51
N TYR A 74 -0.04 9.13 -13.79
CA TYR A 74 -0.82 9.79 -12.75
C TYR A 74 -1.74 8.80 -12.05
N TYR A 75 -2.05 9.11 -10.79
CA TYR A 75 -3.00 8.34 -10.01
C TYR A 75 -4.43 8.68 -10.47
N ASN A 76 -5.23 7.64 -10.72
CA ASN A 76 -6.66 7.79 -10.99
C ASN A 76 -7.42 6.78 -10.12
N SER A 77 -8.24 7.28 -9.18
CA SER A 77 -9.03 6.45 -8.26
C SER A 77 -10.16 5.68 -8.95
N SER A 78 -10.48 6.02 -10.19
CA SER A 78 -11.43 5.32 -11.06
C SER A 78 -10.83 4.09 -11.75
N ILE A 79 -9.53 3.80 -11.62
CA ILE A 79 -8.86 2.60 -12.18
C ILE A 79 -8.69 1.54 -11.08
N TRP A 80 -9.46 0.45 -11.14
CA TRP A 80 -9.54 -0.57 -10.08
C TRP A 80 -8.97 -1.93 -10.48
N PHE A 81 -8.75 -2.16 -11.78
CA PHE A 81 -8.23 -3.42 -12.31
C PHE A 81 -7.26 -3.18 -13.47
N ALA A 82 -6.30 -4.09 -13.62
CA ALA A 82 -5.30 -4.02 -14.68
C ALA A 82 -5.98 -4.12 -16.06
N GLY A 83 -5.61 -3.22 -16.97
CA GLY A 83 -6.16 -3.16 -18.33
C GLY A 83 -7.45 -2.33 -18.47
N GLN A 84 -7.94 -1.72 -17.39
CA GLN A 84 -9.06 -0.78 -17.47
C GLN A 84 -8.64 0.51 -18.19
N GLU A 85 -9.41 0.93 -19.20
CA GLU A 85 -9.25 2.23 -19.85
C GLU A 85 -10.03 3.31 -19.08
N ALA A 86 -9.32 4.37 -18.68
CA ALA A 86 -9.87 5.55 -18.04
C ALA A 86 -8.99 6.77 -18.35
N LEU A 87 -9.38 7.96 -17.87
CA LEU A 87 -8.53 9.15 -17.96
C LEU A 87 -7.18 8.91 -17.30
N ALA A 88 -6.12 9.53 -17.81
CA ALA A 88 -4.77 9.35 -17.26
C ALA A 88 -4.64 9.94 -15.85
N ASP A 89 -5.34 11.05 -15.57
CA ASP A 89 -5.45 11.72 -14.26
C ASP A 89 -6.94 12.07 -14.05
N GLU A 90 -7.39 12.16 -12.81
CA GLU A 90 -8.73 12.63 -12.45
C GLU A 90 -8.87 14.15 -12.49
N ARG A 91 -7.75 14.86 -12.69
CA ARG A 91 -7.68 16.31 -12.82
C ARG A 91 -8.00 16.83 -14.21
#